data_AF-A0A842VF45-F1
#
_entry.id   AF-A0A842VF45-F1
#
_cell.length_a   1.000
_cell.length_b   1.000
_cell.length_c   1.000
_cell.angle_alpha   90.00
_cell.angle_beta   90.00
_cell.angle_gamma   90.00
#
_symmetry.space_group_name_H-M   'P 1'
#
loop_
_entity.id
_entity.type
_entity.pdbx_description
1 polymer ?
#
loop_
_entity_poly.entity_id
_entity_poly.type
_entity_poly.pdbx_seq_one_letter_code
_entity_poly.pdbx_strand_id
1 'polypeptide(L)'
;MEDKNLNKRKIKENIKEKIKQKLKKELLEEIYNELLLEENDITNEISSMLDDEIEISKIEEEIKGPPVKKAKKKKNIIITVEPILKIASHALKYASNNIPTSKWVEVIGLLAGDYNSKENILYIKDAYPMGHGTALNAEIKDYNNFERAFQEIRKKKLFICGWYHSHPSYGTFMSMEDLETQSRYQKLWSEAVALVIDPYQIDGTSYGFEIFRANLKSKKWFKVPFSIQGDITPELLPELVNFINPIVEGKAIYLEYDEE
;
A
#
# COMPACT_ATOMS: atom_id res chain seq x y z
N MET A 1 50.84 11.29 -35.94
CA MET A 1 49.38 11.30 -36.18
C MET A 1 48.57 10.87 -34.95
N GLU A 2 49.19 10.27 -33.94
CA GLU A 2 48.51 9.74 -32.73
C GLU A 2 48.13 10.82 -31.68
N ASP A 3 48.94 11.87 -31.50
CA ASP A 3 48.66 12.92 -30.50
C ASP A 3 47.37 13.72 -30.75
N LYS A 4 47.01 13.94 -32.02
CA LYS A 4 45.76 14.65 -32.37
C LYS A 4 44.50 13.83 -32.02
N ASN A 5 44.58 12.50 -32.05
CA ASN A 5 43.46 11.61 -31.73
C ASN A 5 43.26 11.46 -30.22
N LEU A 6 44.35 11.41 -29.44
CA LEU A 6 44.27 11.36 -27.98
C LEU A 6 43.69 12.65 -27.39
N ASN A 7 44.11 13.80 -27.93
CA ASN A 7 43.61 15.11 -27.49
C ASN A 7 42.11 15.30 -27.82
N LYS A 8 41.67 14.82 -29.00
CA LYS A 8 40.25 14.86 -29.41
C LYS A 8 39.35 13.98 -28.53
N ARG A 9 39.84 12.83 -28.06
CA ARG A 9 39.10 11.96 -27.10
C ARG A 9 38.96 12.63 -25.74
N LYS A 10 40.05 13.21 -25.22
CA LYS A 10 40.07 13.89 -23.92
C LYS A 10 39.15 15.11 -23.88
N ILE A 11 39.09 15.87 -24.99
CA ILE A 11 38.15 16.99 -25.16
C ILE A 11 36.69 16.50 -25.16
N LYS A 12 36.39 15.40 -25.86
CA LYS A 12 35.04 14.82 -25.91
C LYS A 12 34.56 14.33 -24.54
N GLU A 13 35.43 13.71 -23.75
CA GLU A 13 35.12 13.27 -22.39
C GLU A 13 34.86 14.46 -21.46
N ASN A 14 35.71 15.50 -21.52
CA ASN A 14 35.50 16.72 -20.74
C ASN A 14 34.18 17.43 -21.09
N ILE A 15 33.80 17.46 -22.38
CA ILE A 15 32.51 18.03 -22.81
C ILE A 15 31.35 17.17 -22.28
N LYS A 16 31.45 15.84 -22.35
CA LYS A 16 30.42 14.92 -21.85
C LYS A 16 30.21 15.09 -20.34
N GLU A 17 31.29 15.20 -19.57
CA GLU A 17 31.20 15.45 -18.12
C GLU A 17 30.58 16.81 -17.80
N LYS A 18 30.95 17.87 -18.53
CA LYS A 18 30.33 19.19 -18.36
C LYS A 18 28.83 19.17 -18.68
N ILE A 19 28.42 18.49 -19.75
CA ILE A 19 27.00 18.33 -20.12
C ILE A 19 26.25 17.54 -19.03
N LYS A 20 26.84 16.44 -18.53
CA LYS A 20 26.25 15.62 -17.47
C LYS A 20 26.08 16.42 -16.16
N GLN A 21 27.08 17.22 -15.78
CA GLN A 21 26.99 18.09 -14.61
C GLN A 21 25.94 19.17 -14.77
N LYS A 22 25.82 19.76 -15.97
CA LYS A 22 24.79 20.76 -16.27
C LYS A 22 23.38 20.16 -16.18
N LEU A 23 23.15 19.03 -16.83
CA LEU A 23 21.86 18.31 -16.79
C LEU A 23 21.50 17.90 -15.36
N LYS A 24 22.46 17.41 -14.57
CA LYS A 24 22.22 17.06 -13.16
C LYS A 24 21.79 18.29 -12.35
N LYS A 25 22.38 19.46 -12.61
CA LYS A 25 22.03 20.70 -11.91
C LYS A 25 20.63 21.17 -12.30
N GLU A 26 20.31 21.18 -13.60
CA GLU A 26 19.00 21.57 -14.11
C GLU A 26 17.88 20.65 -13.58
N LEU A 27 18.10 19.34 -13.56
CA LEU A 27 17.15 18.38 -13.00
C LEU A 27 16.95 18.57 -11.49
N LEU A 28 18.02 18.91 -10.76
CA LEU A 28 17.93 19.17 -9.32
C LEU A 28 17.16 20.45 -9.01
N GLU A 29 17.33 21.49 -9.83
CA GLU A 29 16.55 22.73 -9.75
C GLU A 29 15.08 22.51 -10.06
N GLU A 30 14.77 21.69 -11.08
CA GLU A 30 13.40 21.33 -11.44
C GLU A 30 12.69 20.58 -10.30
N ILE A 31 13.32 19.53 -9.76
CA ILE A 31 12.80 18.78 -8.60
C ILE A 31 12.62 19.70 -7.39
N TYR A 32 13.57 20.61 -7.13
CA TYR A 32 13.49 21.53 -6.00
C TYR A 32 12.31 22.52 -6.14
N ASN A 33 12.06 23.03 -7.35
CA ASN A 33 10.94 23.93 -7.61
C ASN A 33 9.58 23.20 -7.51
N GLU A 34 9.50 21.96 -7.96
CA GLU A 34 8.29 21.13 -7.84
C GLU A 34 7.97 20.85 -6.36
N LEU A 35 8.97 20.48 -5.56
CA LEU A 35 8.81 20.31 -4.11
C LEU A 35 8.38 21.60 -3.39
N LEU A 36 8.87 22.76 -3.82
CA LEU A 36 8.46 24.07 -3.29
C LEU A 36 7.00 24.40 -3.62
N LEU A 37 6.54 24.06 -4.82
CA LEU A 37 5.15 24.24 -5.21
C LEU A 37 4.22 23.32 -4.40
N GLU A 38 4.62 22.06 -4.22
CA GLU A 38 3.90 21.12 -3.37
C GLU A 38 3.86 21.57 -1.89
N GLU A 39 4.97 22.07 -1.35
CA GLU A 39 5.03 22.59 0.02
C GLU A 39 4.08 23.78 0.22
N ASN A 40 4.01 24.69 -0.77
CA ASN A 40 3.09 25.83 -0.73
C ASN A 40 1.62 25.38 -0.82
N ASP A 41 1.29 24.43 -1.69
CA ASP A 41 -0.07 23.89 -1.80
C ASP A 41 -0.50 23.18 -0.50
N ILE A 42 0.38 22.38 0.10
CA ILE A 42 0.15 21.74 1.40
C ILE A 42 -0.03 22.79 2.50
N THR A 43 0.78 23.84 2.51
CA THR A 43 0.69 24.92 3.52
C THR A 43 -0.65 25.66 3.41
N ASN A 44 -1.11 25.94 2.19
CA ASN A 44 -2.41 26.56 1.95
C ASN A 44 -3.57 25.65 2.39
N GLU A 45 -3.49 24.35 2.10
CA GLU A 45 -4.49 23.37 2.52
C GLU A 45 -4.54 23.24 4.05
N ILE A 46 -3.39 23.17 4.74
CA ILE A 46 -3.32 23.16 6.20
C ILE A 46 -3.89 24.46 6.79
N SER A 47 -3.61 25.62 6.21
CA SER A 47 -4.17 26.89 6.67
C SER A 47 -5.69 26.89 6.58
N SER A 48 -6.25 26.40 5.46
CA SER A 48 -7.71 26.28 5.33
C SER A 48 -8.33 25.31 6.34
N MET A 49 -7.67 24.19 6.61
CA MET A 49 -8.13 23.22 7.61
C MET A 49 -8.08 23.77 9.03
N LEU A 50 -7.07 24.58 9.37
CA LEU A 50 -6.96 25.24 10.68
C LEU A 50 -8.04 26.32 10.85
N ASP A 51 -8.35 27.07 9.79
CA ASP A 51 -9.43 28.06 9.82
C ASP A 51 -10.79 27.39 10.05
N ASP A 52 -11.05 26.26 9.38
CA ASP A 52 -12.26 25.43 9.59
C ASP A 52 -12.32 24.87 11.03
N GLU A 53 -11.19 24.40 11.59
CA GLU A 53 -11.12 23.83 12.96
C GLU A 53 -11.35 24.91 14.04
N ILE A 54 -10.87 26.14 13.81
CA ILE A 54 -11.13 27.30 14.68
C ILE A 54 -12.61 27.71 14.62
N GLU A 55 -13.24 27.62 13.44
CA GLU A 55 -14.67 27.91 13.31
C GLU A 55 -15.54 26.86 14.01
N ILE A 56 -15.17 25.58 13.91
CA ILE A 56 -15.84 24.46 14.60
C ILE A 56 -15.72 24.56 16.13
N SER A 57 -14.53 24.87 16.65
CA SER A 57 -14.32 24.99 18.10
C SER A 57 -15.14 26.11 18.75
N LYS A 58 -15.35 27.23 18.05
CA LYS A 58 -16.23 28.32 18.51
C LYS A 58 -17.70 27.90 18.57
N ILE A 59 -18.15 27.08 17.61
CA ILE A 59 -19.52 26.54 17.58
C ILE A 59 -19.72 25.51 18.71
N GLU A 60 -18.69 24.71 19.04
CA GLU A 60 -18.76 23.71 20.10
C GLU A 60 -18.85 24.29 21.53
N GLU A 61 -18.27 25.48 21.78
CA GLU A 61 -18.38 26.14 23.08
C GLU A 61 -19.79 26.68 23.38
N GLU A 62 -20.56 27.06 22.35
CA GLU A 62 -21.94 27.56 22.51
C GLU A 62 -22.99 26.44 22.75
N ILE A 63 -22.68 25.16 22.45
CA ILE A 63 -23.67 24.05 22.45
C ILE A 63 -23.50 23.06 23.63
N LYS A 64 -22.87 23.43 24.77
CA LYS A 64 -22.77 22.52 25.93
C LYS A 64 -24.12 22.30 26.65
N GLY A 65 -24.95 21.40 26.10
CA GLY A 65 -26.02 20.65 26.76
C GLY A 65 -25.64 19.17 27.02
N PRO A 66 -26.45 18.37 27.74
CA PRO A 66 -26.08 17.04 28.24
C PRO A 66 -25.82 16.00 27.13
N PRO A 67 -25.10 14.89 27.41
CA PRO A 67 -24.27 14.20 26.43
C PRO A 67 -25.10 13.39 25.42
N VAL A 68 -24.86 13.60 24.13
CA VAL A 68 -25.54 12.87 23.03
C VAL A 68 -24.54 12.31 22.02
N LYS A 69 -24.61 10.97 21.88
CA LYS A 69 -24.28 10.06 20.75
C LYS A 69 -22.92 10.16 20.04
N LYS A 70 -22.14 9.07 20.16
CA LYS A 70 -20.91 8.77 19.39
C LYS A 70 -21.11 8.99 17.88
N ALA A 71 -20.35 9.91 17.30
CA ALA A 71 -20.30 10.15 15.86
C ALA A 71 -19.79 8.89 15.11
N LYS A 72 -20.46 8.52 14.02
CA LYS A 72 -20.02 7.44 13.13
C LYS A 72 -18.71 7.87 12.46
N LYS A 73 -17.62 7.11 12.67
CA LYS A 73 -16.37 7.28 11.91
C LYS A 73 -16.68 7.18 10.41
N LYS A 74 -16.37 8.22 9.64
CA LYS A 74 -16.50 8.22 8.18
C LYS A 74 -15.67 7.07 7.61
N LYS A 75 -16.28 6.19 6.82
CA LYS A 75 -15.63 5.05 6.19
C LYS A 75 -14.98 5.53 4.89
N ASN A 76 -13.67 5.77 4.92
CA ASN A 76 -12.94 6.35 3.79
C ASN A 76 -12.29 5.29 2.89
N ILE A 77 -12.56 4.00 3.13
CA ILE A 77 -12.02 2.89 2.35
C ILE A 77 -13.15 1.99 1.87
N ILE A 78 -13.12 1.68 0.59
CA ILE A 78 -13.95 0.66 -0.05
C ILE A 78 -13.01 -0.37 -0.69
N ILE A 79 -13.13 -1.64 -0.32
CA ILE A 79 -12.36 -2.73 -0.92
C ILE A 79 -13.29 -3.61 -1.76
N THR A 80 -12.91 -3.92 -2.99
CA THR A 80 -13.69 -4.82 -3.86
C THR A 80 -13.41 -6.29 -3.54
N VAL A 81 -14.21 -7.21 -4.08
CA VAL A 81 -14.04 -8.66 -3.83
C VAL A 81 -12.72 -9.22 -4.37
N GLU A 82 -12.26 -8.74 -5.52
CA GLU A 82 -11.05 -9.23 -6.20
C GLU A 82 -9.79 -9.21 -5.30
N PRO A 83 -9.38 -8.08 -4.69
CA PRO A 83 -8.22 -8.05 -3.80
C PRO A 83 -8.40 -8.95 -2.56
N ILE A 84 -9.62 -9.05 -2.00
CA ILE A 84 -9.88 -9.94 -0.85
C ILE A 84 -9.54 -11.39 -1.22
N LEU A 85 -10.03 -11.86 -2.36
CA LEU A 85 -9.79 -13.23 -2.83
C LEU A 85 -8.31 -13.46 -3.15
N LYS A 86 -7.63 -12.50 -3.78
CA LYS A 86 -6.19 -12.63 -4.09
C LYS A 86 -5.32 -12.70 -2.84
N ILE A 87 -5.56 -11.80 -1.88
CA ILE A 87 -4.82 -11.75 -0.61
C ILE A 87 -5.08 -13.04 0.19
N ALA A 88 -6.34 -13.46 0.31
CA ALA A 88 -6.69 -14.68 1.02
C ALA A 88 -6.07 -15.93 0.38
N SER A 89 -6.13 -16.04 -0.95
CA SER A 89 -5.52 -17.16 -1.69
C SER A 89 -3.99 -17.17 -1.52
N HIS A 90 -3.36 -16.00 -1.56
CA HIS A 90 -1.91 -15.88 -1.34
C HIS A 90 -1.52 -16.33 0.07
N ALA A 91 -2.22 -15.84 1.11
CA ALA A 91 -1.94 -16.22 2.48
C ALA A 91 -2.19 -17.73 2.73
N LEU A 92 -3.31 -18.27 2.24
CA LEU A 92 -3.67 -19.69 2.42
C LEU A 92 -2.77 -20.65 1.63
N LYS A 93 -2.15 -20.21 0.53
CA LYS A 93 -1.09 -20.98 -0.18
C LYS A 93 0.08 -21.31 0.75
N TYR A 94 0.42 -20.43 1.68
CA TYR A 94 1.61 -20.57 2.54
C TYR A 94 1.28 -20.87 4.00
N ALA A 95 0.03 -20.66 4.43
CA ALA A 95 -0.45 -20.97 5.76
C ALA A 95 -1.92 -21.42 5.71
N SER A 96 -2.13 -22.74 5.64
CA SER A 96 -3.44 -23.38 5.66
C SER A 96 -3.42 -24.70 6.42
N ASN A 97 -4.60 -25.28 6.65
CA ASN A 97 -4.75 -26.55 7.37
C ASN A 97 -4.04 -27.75 6.71
N ASN A 98 -3.71 -27.65 5.42
CA ASN A 98 -2.97 -28.67 4.69
C ASN A 98 -1.44 -28.59 4.90
N ILE A 99 -0.96 -27.51 5.53
CA ILE A 99 0.44 -27.24 5.80
C ILE A 99 0.65 -27.35 7.31
N PRO A 100 1.64 -28.13 7.80
CA PRO A 100 1.95 -28.15 9.23
C PRO A 100 2.24 -26.72 9.72
N THR A 101 1.64 -26.31 10.84
CA THR A 101 1.79 -24.94 11.40
C THR A 101 3.24 -24.51 11.57
N SER A 102 4.14 -25.44 11.91
CA SER A 102 5.60 -25.22 11.97
C SER A 102 6.26 -24.75 10.65
N LYS A 103 5.57 -24.87 9.52
CA LYS A 103 6.01 -24.47 8.18
C LYS A 103 5.25 -23.25 7.64
N TRP A 104 4.32 -22.69 8.41
CA TRP A 104 3.61 -21.49 7.98
C TRP A 104 4.59 -20.32 7.86
N VAL A 105 4.45 -19.57 6.78
CA VAL A 105 5.27 -18.38 6.51
C VAL A 105 4.37 -17.20 6.20
N GLU A 106 4.87 -16.00 6.46
CA GLU A 106 4.17 -14.76 6.13
C GLU A 106 4.29 -14.46 4.64
N VAL A 107 3.30 -13.77 4.09
CA VAL A 107 3.29 -13.26 2.73
C VAL A 107 3.27 -11.74 2.71
N ILE A 108 3.72 -11.14 1.61
CA ILE A 108 3.64 -9.69 1.37
C ILE A 108 3.18 -9.39 -0.06
N GLY A 109 2.49 -8.27 -0.25
CA GLY A 109 2.15 -7.79 -1.57
C GLY A 109 1.68 -6.33 -1.62
N LEU A 110 1.38 -5.86 -2.83
CA LEU A 110 0.93 -4.51 -3.10
C LEU A 110 -0.60 -4.43 -3.12
N LEU A 111 -1.14 -3.30 -2.67
CA LEU A 111 -2.52 -2.92 -2.89
C LEU A 111 -2.59 -1.86 -3.98
N ALA A 112 -3.52 -2.02 -4.92
CA ALA A 112 -3.74 -1.06 -5.99
C ALA A 112 -5.19 -0.59 -6.03
N GLY A 113 -5.36 0.70 -6.33
CA GLY A 113 -6.64 1.36 -6.22
C GLY A 113 -6.72 2.68 -6.96
N ASP A 114 -7.85 3.35 -6.79
CA ASP A 114 -8.01 4.76 -7.13
C ASP A 114 -8.59 5.54 -5.94
N TYR A 115 -8.41 6.86 -5.96
CA TYR A 115 -8.77 7.74 -4.86
C TYR A 115 -9.66 8.86 -5.37
N ASN A 116 -10.86 8.97 -4.81
CA ASN A 116 -11.77 10.07 -5.06
C ASN A 116 -11.51 11.18 -4.04
N SER A 117 -10.76 12.21 -4.43
CA SER A 117 -10.41 13.33 -3.57
C SER A 117 -11.60 14.15 -3.09
N LYS A 118 -12.67 14.23 -3.89
CA LYS A 118 -13.88 15.00 -3.53
C LYS A 118 -14.66 14.34 -2.40
N GLU A 119 -14.72 13.02 -2.41
CA GLU A 119 -15.45 12.24 -1.40
C GLU A 119 -14.53 11.75 -0.27
N ASN A 120 -13.21 11.89 -0.44
CA ASN A 120 -12.18 11.31 0.43
C ASN A 120 -12.38 9.81 0.61
N ILE A 121 -12.48 9.09 -0.51
CA ILE A 121 -12.67 7.64 -0.55
C ILE A 121 -11.54 7.00 -1.36
N LEU A 122 -10.81 6.10 -0.72
CA LEU A 122 -9.91 5.15 -1.37
C LEU A 122 -10.67 3.88 -1.76
N TYR A 123 -10.62 3.55 -3.04
CA TYR A 123 -11.10 2.26 -3.55
C TYR A 123 -9.91 1.31 -3.76
N ILE A 124 -9.81 0.28 -2.94
CA ILE A 124 -8.86 -0.82 -3.14
C ILE A 124 -9.49 -1.80 -4.13
N LYS A 125 -8.95 -1.84 -5.34
CA LYS A 125 -9.53 -2.54 -6.49
C LYS A 125 -8.78 -3.80 -6.88
N ASP A 126 -7.52 -3.92 -6.46
CA ASP A 126 -6.67 -5.04 -6.85
C ASP A 126 -5.54 -5.26 -5.84
N ALA A 127 -4.96 -6.46 -5.85
CA ALA A 127 -3.84 -6.85 -5.01
C ALA A 127 -2.84 -7.71 -5.78
N TYR A 128 -1.54 -7.50 -5.54
CA TYR A 128 -0.46 -8.13 -6.27
C TYR A 128 0.46 -8.86 -5.28
N PRO A 129 0.45 -10.21 -5.24
CA PRO A 129 1.40 -11.02 -4.48
C PRO A 129 2.85 -10.72 -4.87
N MET A 130 3.72 -10.39 -3.90
CA MET A 130 5.12 -10.01 -4.16
C MET A 130 6.16 -10.93 -3.53
N GLY A 131 5.76 -11.77 -2.57
CA GLY A 131 6.65 -12.77 -1.99
C GLY A 131 6.15 -13.32 -0.67
N HIS A 132 6.98 -14.19 -0.09
CA HIS A 132 6.72 -14.91 1.14
C HIS A 132 8.02 -15.14 1.93
N GLY A 133 7.91 -15.40 3.23
CA GLY A 133 9.07 -15.65 4.09
C GLY A 133 8.76 -15.54 5.59
N THR A 134 9.81 -15.51 6.41
CA THR A 134 9.65 -15.16 7.83
C THR A 134 9.30 -13.68 7.98
N ALA A 135 8.68 -13.26 9.10
CA ALA A 135 8.33 -11.85 9.37
C ALA A 135 9.45 -10.83 9.07
N LEU A 136 10.71 -11.20 9.32
CA LEU A 136 11.88 -10.35 9.06
C LEU A 136 12.36 -10.33 7.59
N ASN A 137 11.87 -11.23 6.74
CA ASN A 137 12.42 -11.52 5.40
C ASN A 137 11.41 -11.43 4.26
N ALA A 138 10.13 -11.20 4.55
CA ALA A 138 9.07 -10.97 3.58
C ALA A 138 9.24 -9.57 2.93
N GLU A 139 10.42 -9.32 2.35
CA GLU A 139 10.69 -8.14 1.56
C GLU A 139 10.41 -8.43 0.09
N ILE A 140 10.02 -7.40 -0.65
CA ILE A 140 9.91 -7.46 -2.12
C ILE A 140 11.33 -7.54 -2.68
N LYS A 141 11.83 -8.76 -2.88
CA LYS A 141 13.21 -9.02 -3.33
C LYS A 141 13.35 -9.09 -4.86
N ASP A 142 12.25 -9.28 -5.57
CA ASP A 142 12.25 -9.44 -7.01
C ASP A 142 11.80 -8.16 -7.74
N TYR A 143 12.77 -7.46 -8.33
CA TYR A 143 12.54 -6.26 -9.11
C TYR A 143 11.69 -6.53 -10.37
N ASN A 144 11.81 -7.71 -10.99
CA ASN A 144 11.06 -8.06 -12.19
C ASN A 144 9.57 -8.23 -11.87
N ASN A 145 9.26 -8.83 -10.73
CA ASN A 145 7.88 -8.98 -10.25
C ASN A 145 7.24 -7.63 -9.95
N PHE A 146 7.99 -6.75 -9.28
CA PHE A 146 7.53 -5.39 -9.04
C PHE A 146 7.28 -4.65 -10.36
N GLU A 147 8.19 -4.75 -11.34
CA GLU A 147 8.03 -4.11 -12.64
C GLU A 147 6.78 -4.60 -13.37
N ARG A 148 6.57 -5.93 -13.43
CA ARG A 148 5.37 -6.52 -14.05
C ARG A 148 4.09 -6.05 -13.36
N ALA A 149 4.02 -6.13 -12.03
CA ALA A 149 2.87 -5.64 -11.27
C ALA A 149 2.63 -4.14 -11.51
N PHE A 150 3.69 -3.33 -11.51
CA PHE A 150 3.58 -1.89 -11.77
C PHE A 150 3.03 -1.61 -13.18
N GLN A 151 3.45 -2.35 -14.20
CA GLN A 151 2.91 -2.23 -15.55
C GLN A 151 1.41 -2.57 -15.61
N GLU A 152 0.98 -3.65 -14.95
CA GLU A 152 -0.43 -4.04 -14.89
C GLU A 152 -1.30 -3.01 -14.15
N ILE A 153 -0.82 -2.52 -13.00
CA ILE A 153 -1.46 -1.45 -12.23
C ILE A 153 -1.70 -0.21 -13.12
N ARG A 154 -0.67 0.20 -13.88
CA ARG A 154 -0.78 1.34 -14.80
C ARG A 154 -1.74 1.09 -15.96
N LYS A 155 -1.74 -0.11 -16.55
CA LYS A 155 -2.70 -0.47 -17.62
C LYS A 155 -4.14 -0.36 -17.13
N LYS A 156 -4.40 -0.73 -15.88
CA LYS A 156 -5.72 -0.59 -15.22
C LYS A 156 -6.03 0.84 -14.75
N LYS A 157 -5.12 1.80 -14.96
CA LYS A 157 -5.21 3.19 -14.47
C LYS A 157 -5.37 3.29 -12.95
N LEU A 158 -4.80 2.33 -12.23
CA LEU A 158 -4.72 2.33 -10.78
C LEU A 158 -3.36 2.86 -10.34
N PHE A 159 -3.22 3.14 -9.04
CA PHE A 159 -1.94 3.42 -8.41
C PHE A 159 -1.74 2.52 -7.19
N ILE A 160 -0.48 2.39 -6.74
CA ILE A 160 -0.16 1.65 -5.51
C ILE A 160 -0.65 2.49 -4.32
N CYS A 161 -1.73 2.04 -3.68
CA CYS A 161 -2.37 2.75 -2.58
C CYS A 161 -2.00 2.18 -1.20
N GLY A 162 -1.13 1.18 -1.16
CA GLY A 162 -0.74 0.53 0.07
C GLY A 162 -0.08 -0.82 -0.18
N TRP A 163 -0.03 -1.61 0.88
CA TRP A 163 0.54 -2.95 0.90
C TRP A 163 -0.26 -3.85 1.83
N TYR A 164 -0.04 -5.15 1.71
CA TYR A 164 -0.57 -6.11 2.64
C TYR A 164 0.50 -7.11 3.07
N HIS A 165 0.32 -7.68 4.25
CA HIS A 165 1.05 -8.86 4.68
C HIS A 165 0.18 -9.77 5.53
N SER A 166 0.66 -10.98 5.81
CA SER A 166 -0.08 -11.93 6.64
C SER A 166 0.57 -12.19 7.99
N HIS A 167 -0.23 -12.44 9.01
CA HIS A 167 0.19 -12.93 10.32
C HIS A 167 -0.49 -14.27 10.64
N PRO A 168 0.03 -15.41 10.15
CA PRO A 168 -0.59 -16.71 10.37
C PRO A 168 -0.70 -17.08 11.86
N SER A 169 -1.93 -17.14 12.39
CA SER A 169 -2.24 -17.46 13.79
C SER A 169 -1.77 -16.43 14.83
N TYR A 170 -1.38 -15.21 14.44
CA TYR A 170 -1.06 -14.14 15.41
C TYR A 170 -2.17 -13.10 15.57
N GLY A 171 -3.21 -13.16 14.72
CA GLY A 171 -4.23 -12.13 14.60
C GLY A 171 -3.73 -10.88 13.85
N THR A 172 -4.65 -9.95 13.63
CA THR A 172 -4.39 -8.74 12.83
C THR A 172 -3.91 -7.57 13.70
N PHE A 173 -2.60 -7.35 13.74
CA PHE A 173 -1.96 -6.20 14.39
C PHE A 173 -0.76 -5.74 13.56
N MET A 174 -0.21 -4.58 13.90
CA MET A 174 0.97 -4.02 13.24
C MET A 174 2.17 -4.03 14.19
N SER A 175 3.33 -4.46 13.71
CA SER A 175 4.61 -4.48 14.42
C SER A 175 5.33 -3.12 14.36
N MET A 176 6.54 -3.05 14.95
CA MET A 176 7.41 -1.87 14.81
C MET A 176 8.14 -1.87 13.47
N GLU A 177 8.48 -3.05 12.96
CA GLU A 177 9.08 -3.27 11.65
C GLU A 177 8.13 -2.81 10.54
N ASP A 178 6.83 -3.10 10.69
CA ASP A 178 5.79 -2.63 9.76
C ASP A 178 5.71 -1.10 9.69
N LEU A 179 6.11 -0.40 10.75
CA LEU A 179 6.07 1.07 10.79
C LEU A 179 7.09 1.66 9.83
N GLU A 180 8.25 1.01 9.66
CA GLU A 180 9.24 1.44 8.70
C GLU A 180 8.69 1.31 7.28
N THR A 181 8.14 0.14 6.92
CA THR A 181 7.50 -0.09 5.63
C THR A 181 6.37 0.91 5.40
N GLN A 182 5.44 1.04 6.35
CA GLN A 182 4.33 1.98 6.24
C GLN A 182 4.81 3.43 6.12
N SER A 183 5.89 3.82 6.79
CA SER A 183 6.44 5.17 6.66
C SER A 183 6.93 5.45 5.24
N ARG A 184 7.46 4.45 4.52
CA ARG A 184 7.87 4.59 3.13
C ARG A 184 6.66 4.78 2.22
N TYR A 185 5.60 3.98 2.41
CA TYR A 185 4.36 4.13 1.65
C TYR A 185 3.65 5.46 1.94
N GLN A 186 3.53 5.87 3.21
CA GLN A 186 2.90 7.14 3.59
C GLN A 186 3.71 8.38 3.22
N LYS A 187 5.02 8.24 2.91
CA LYS A 187 5.82 9.31 2.31
C LYS A 187 5.55 9.46 0.82
N LEU A 188 5.29 8.35 0.12
CA LEU A 188 4.93 8.37 -1.31
C LEU A 188 3.49 8.84 -1.52
N TRP A 189 2.59 8.45 -0.63
CA TRP A 189 1.20 8.90 -0.63
C TRP A 189 0.65 8.91 0.79
N SER A 190 0.31 10.08 1.33
CA SER A 190 -0.05 10.30 2.75
C SER A 190 -1.21 9.42 3.24
N GLU A 191 -2.11 9.05 2.33
CA GLU A 191 -3.29 8.23 2.58
C GLU A 191 -3.05 6.72 2.42
N ALA A 192 -1.80 6.30 2.17
CA ALA A 192 -1.46 4.89 1.98
C ALA A 192 -1.81 4.03 3.20
N VAL A 193 -2.25 2.80 2.93
CA VAL A 193 -2.76 1.86 3.95
C VAL A 193 -1.94 0.58 4.02
N ALA A 194 -2.01 -0.09 5.18
CA ALA A 194 -1.51 -1.44 5.37
C ALA A 194 -2.69 -2.38 5.68
N LEU A 195 -2.81 -3.49 4.96
CA LEU A 195 -3.79 -4.54 5.26
C LEU A 195 -3.06 -5.73 5.89
N VAL A 196 -3.52 -6.17 7.06
CA VAL A 196 -3.00 -7.40 7.70
C VAL A 196 -4.06 -8.47 7.63
N ILE A 197 -3.69 -9.63 7.09
CA ILE A 197 -4.56 -10.81 7.05
C ILE A 197 -4.02 -11.92 7.96
N ASP A 198 -4.87 -12.50 8.78
CA ASP A 198 -4.60 -13.78 9.44
C ASP A 198 -5.40 -14.87 8.72
N PRO A 199 -4.76 -15.72 7.89
CA PRO A 199 -5.46 -16.80 7.19
C PRO A 199 -6.14 -17.80 8.15
N TYR A 200 -5.70 -17.89 9.41
CA TYR A 200 -6.34 -18.73 10.42
C TYR A 200 -7.72 -18.19 10.85
N GLN A 201 -7.96 -16.88 10.67
CA GLN A 201 -9.23 -16.23 11.00
C GLN A 201 -10.25 -16.24 9.85
N ILE A 202 -9.91 -16.87 8.72
CA ILE A 202 -10.83 -17.12 7.60
C ILE A 202 -11.62 -18.41 7.90
N ASP A 203 -12.43 -18.34 8.95
CA ASP A 203 -13.16 -19.47 9.53
C ASP A 203 -14.68 -19.41 9.31
N GLY A 204 -15.15 -18.45 8.50
CA GLY A 204 -16.56 -18.20 8.24
C GLY A 204 -17.18 -17.13 9.14
N THR A 205 -16.47 -16.67 10.19
CA THR A 205 -17.00 -15.66 11.13
C THR A 205 -16.46 -14.26 10.87
N SER A 206 -15.34 -14.16 10.16
CA SER A 206 -14.71 -12.90 9.77
C SER A 206 -14.06 -13.02 8.39
N TYR A 207 -13.68 -11.90 7.79
CA TYR A 207 -12.85 -11.91 6.59
C TYR A 207 -11.37 -12.18 6.88
N GLY A 208 -10.98 -12.29 8.15
CA GLY A 208 -9.62 -12.53 8.60
C GLY A 208 -8.65 -11.37 8.40
N PHE A 209 -9.10 -10.17 8.02
CA PHE A 209 -8.21 -9.03 7.80
C PHE A 209 -8.70 -7.72 8.42
N GLU A 210 -7.76 -6.82 8.67
CA GLU A 210 -7.99 -5.44 9.11
C GLU A 210 -7.10 -4.48 8.32
N ILE A 211 -7.53 -3.22 8.19
CA ILE A 211 -6.78 -2.17 7.50
C ILE A 211 -6.31 -1.13 8.51
N PHE A 212 -5.04 -0.74 8.41
CA PHE A 212 -4.36 0.15 9.33
C PHE A 212 -3.73 1.35 8.61
N ARG A 213 -3.58 2.42 9.38
CA ARG A 213 -2.68 3.54 9.08
C ARG A 213 -1.88 3.91 10.32
N ALA A 214 -0.77 4.61 10.10
CA ALA A 214 0.10 5.08 11.18
C ALA A 214 0.11 6.60 11.25
N ASN A 215 0.04 7.14 12.46
CA ASN A 215 0.49 8.50 12.70
C ASN A 215 2.02 8.45 12.83
N LEU A 216 2.74 8.88 11.78
CA LEU A 216 4.20 8.77 11.72
C LEU A 216 4.93 9.61 12.78
N LYS A 217 4.32 10.70 13.25
CA LYS A 217 4.90 11.57 14.30
C LYS A 217 4.85 10.87 15.67
N SER A 218 3.70 10.31 16.02
CA SER A 218 3.50 9.63 17.32
C SER A 218 3.85 8.14 17.28
N LYS A 219 4.14 7.57 16.10
CA LYS A 219 4.39 6.15 15.85
C LYS A 219 3.26 5.24 16.34
N LYS A 220 2.01 5.72 16.26
CA LYS A 220 0.81 5.00 16.70
C LYS A 220 0.01 4.49 15.51
N TRP A 221 -0.40 3.23 15.61
CA TRP A 221 -1.31 2.58 14.67
C TRP A 221 -2.77 2.86 15.00
N PHE A 222 -3.61 2.92 13.98
CA PHE A 222 -5.06 2.93 14.13
C PHE A 222 -5.72 2.12 13.02
N LYS A 223 -6.77 1.38 13.38
CA LYS A 223 -7.65 0.69 12.44
C LYS A 223 -8.47 1.70 11.65
N VAL A 224 -8.52 1.52 10.33
CA VAL A 224 -9.32 2.33 9.42
C VAL A 224 -10.59 1.56 9.06
N PRO A 225 -11.78 2.11 9.37
CA PRO A 225 -13.04 1.48 8.97
C PRO A 225 -13.15 1.39 7.45
N PHE A 226 -13.54 0.23 6.94
CA PHE A 226 -13.76 -0.01 5.52
C PHE A 226 -15.17 -0.55 5.24
N SER A 227 -15.54 -0.56 3.97
CA SER A 227 -16.69 -1.30 3.44
C SER A 227 -16.24 -2.21 2.31
N ILE A 228 -16.95 -3.30 2.10
CA ILE A 228 -16.70 -4.21 0.99
C ILE A 228 -17.70 -3.87 -0.12
N GLN A 229 -17.20 -3.74 -1.35
CA GLN A 229 -18.01 -3.55 -2.55
C GLN A 229 -18.09 -4.87 -3.32
N GLY A 230 -19.26 -5.49 -3.30
CA GLY A 230 -19.59 -6.74 -3.98
C GLY A 230 -20.17 -7.78 -3.02
N ASP A 231 -20.65 -8.88 -3.59
CA ASP A 231 -21.39 -9.92 -2.86
C ASP A 231 -20.44 -10.99 -2.32
N ILE A 232 -19.77 -10.66 -1.22
CA ILE A 232 -19.02 -11.64 -0.41
C ILE A 232 -19.39 -11.43 1.04
N THR A 233 -19.63 -12.53 1.76
CA THR A 233 -19.83 -12.52 3.21
C THR A 233 -18.74 -13.35 3.88
N PRO A 234 -18.48 -13.15 5.19
CA PRO A 234 -17.51 -13.96 5.91
C PRO A 234 -17.77 -15.46 5.78
N GLU A 235 -19.05 -15.86 5.78
CA GLU A 235 -19.47 -17.27 5.70
C GLU A 235 -19.14 -17.89 4.34
N LEU A 236 -19.19 -17.11 3.26
CA LEU A 236 -18.91 -17.56 1.89
C LEU A 236 -17.41 -17.57 1.57
N LEU A 237 -16.60 -16.77 2.27
CA LEU A 237 -15.18 -16.59 1.95
C LEU A 237 -14.39 -17.92 2.00
N PRO A 238 -14.51 -18.79 3.02
CA PRO A 238 -13.79 -20.06 3.06
C PRO A 238 -14.11 -20.96 1.86
N GLU A 239 -15.38 -21.05 1.45
CA GLU A 239 -15.81 -21.86 0.31
C GLU A 239 -15.26 -21.31 -1.01
N LEU A 240 -15.33 -19.98 -1.21
CA LEU A 240 -14.81 -19.32 -2.40
C LEU A 240 -13.30 -19.51 -2.55
N VAL A 241 -12.54 -19.34 -1.46
CA VAL A 241 -11.09 -19.50 -1.52
C VAL A 241 -10.71 -20.97 -1.72
N ASN A 242 -11.41 -21.92 -1.08
CA ASN A 242 -11.21 -23.35 -1.33
C ASN A 242 -11.58 -23.77 -2.76
N PHE A 243 -12.49 -23.06 -3.44
CA PHE A 243 -12.77 -23.30 -4.85
C PHE A 243 -11.65 -22.77 -5.77
N ILE A 244 -11.06 -21.63 -5.43
CA ILE A 244 -10.00 -20.98 -6.22
C ILE A 244 -8.65 -21.70 -6.02
N ASN A 245 -8.34 -22.16 -4.80
CA ASN A 245 -7.04 -22.75 -4.45
C ASN A 245 -6.63 -24.01 -5.28
N PRO A 246 -7.50 -25.00 -5.55
CA PRO A 246 -7.15 -26.15 -6.39
C PRO A 246 -6.87 -25.78 -7.85
N ILE A 247 -7.45 -24.67 -8.34
CA ILE A 247 -7.15 -24.14 -9.67
C ILE A 247 -5.71 -23.56 -9.70
N VAL A 248 -5.25 -23.00 -8.57
CA VAL A 248 -3.88 -22.52 -8.38
C VAL A 248 -2.84 -23.63 -8.48
N GLU A 249 -3.12 -24.86 -8.01
CA GLU A 249 -2.20 -26.02 -8.07
C GLU A 249 -2.05 -26.63 -9.49
N GLY A 250 -2.76 -26.12 -10.50
CA GLY A 250 -2.69 -26.63 -11.89
C GLY A 250 -2.49 -25.57 -12.99
N LYS A 251 -2.68 -24.28 -12.69
CA LYS A 251 -2.27 -23.09 -13.46
C LYS A 251 -2.74 -21.85 -12.69
N ALA A 252 -1.83 -20.98 -12.27
CA ALA A 252 -2.15 -19.80 -11.48
C ALA A 252 -3.08 -18.82 -12.24
N ILE A 253 -4.24 -18.49 -11.68
CA ILE A 253 -5.03 -17.33 -12.14
C ILE A 253 -4.41 -16.01 -11.61
N TYR A 254 -3.71 -16.05 -10.47
CA TYR A 254 -3.29 -14.83 -9.75
C TYR A 254 -1.89 -14.84 -9.10
N LEU A 255 -1.04 -15.83 -9.40
CA LEU A 255 0.25 -16.04 -8.71
C LEU A 255 1.46 -16.07 -9.66
N GLU A 256 1.37 -15.44 -10.83
CA GLU A 256 2.40 -15.49 -11.90
C GLU A 256 3.79 -14.90 -11.54
N TYR A 257 4.01 -14.47 -10.31
CA TYR A 257 5.23 -13.75 -9.93
C TYR A 257 6.24 -14.62 -9.16
N ASP A 258 5.84 -15.68 -8.46
CA ASP A 258 6.76 -16.45 -7.60
C ASP A 258 7.50 -17.61 -8.33
N GLU A 259 7.29 -17.84 -9.62
CA GLU A 259 7.84 -19.00 -10.34
C GLU A 259 8.53 -18.63 -11.67
N GLU A 260 9.82 -18.33 -11.59
CA GLU A 260 10.82 -18.67 -12.62
C GLU A 260 11.99 -19.45 -11.98
#